data_AF-A0A932PVJ4-F1
#
_entry.id   AF-A0A932PVJ4-F1
#
_cell.length_a   1.000
_cell.length_b   1.000
_cell.length_c   1.000
_cell.angle_alpha   90.00
_cell.angle_beta   90.00
_cell.angle_gamma   90.00
#
_symmetry.space_group_name_H-M   'P 1'
#
loop_
_entity.id
_entity.type
_entity.pdbx_description
1 polymer ?
#
loop_
_entity_poly.entity_id
_entity_poly.type
_entity_poly.pdbx_seq_one_letter_code
_entity_poly.pdbx_strand_id
1 'polypeptide(L)'
;MAADGSSNGTFALPEAFATVRSGAGVLFQAFTAERANARQANAATRNRTRVKGGGAKPWRQKGTGRARQGSTRSPHWRHGAVVFGPNGRKFKQRIPDKMRKLAFSEAFATRAAEGRVLVFESLPTADKGRLRTRTVVDWLARVGDTGSALFVTSNMSEGTGRALANLQHVGLATPGALKLSEILAFDTLLVDRPALDALAQRATA
;
A
#
# COMPACT_ATOMS: atom_id res chain seq x y z
N MET A 1 10.87 8.67 -23.10
CA MET A 1 10.05 9.86 -23.40
C MET A 1 10.83 11.10 -23.04
N ALA A 2 10.81 12.09 -23.93
CA ALA A 2 11.38 13.40 -23.69
C ALA A 2 10.47 14.27 -22.81
N ALA A 3 11.01 15.39 -22.33
CA ALA A 3 10.30 16.35 -21.49
C ALA A 3 9.06 16.97 -22.18
N ASP A 4 8.96 16.90 -23.49
CA ASP A 4 7.84 17.39 -24.30
C ASP A 4 6.67 16.39 -24.41
N GLY A 5 6.89 15.13 -24.00
CA GLY A 5 5.93 14.02 -24.10
C GLY A 5 6.14 13.12 -25.32
N SER A 6 7.14 13.39 -26.16
CA SER A 6 7.40 12.60 -27.37
C SER A 6 8.20 11.32 -27.12
N SER A 7 8.02 10.33 -28.00
CA SER A 7 8.68 9.01 -27.90
C SER A 7 10.14 9.07 -28.42
N ASN A 8 11.11 9.11 -27.51
CA ASN A 8 12.54 9.04 -27.84
C ASN A 8 13.07 7.59 -27.90
N GLY A 9 12.50 6.78 -28.80
CA GLY A 9 12.99 5.42 -29.09
C GLY A 9 12.55 4.33 -28.09
N THR A 10 13.15 3.15 -28.25
CA THR A 10 12.84 1.95 -27.45
C THR A 10 14.00 1.66 -26.49
N PHE A 11 13.67 1.25 -25.27
CA PHE A 11 14.65 0.88 -24.25
C PHE A 11 14.53 -0.60 -23.90
N ALA A 12 15.67 -1.28 -23.77
CA ALA A 12 15.70 -2.67 -23.33
C ALA A 12 15.47 -2.74 -21.82
N LEU A 13 14.42 -3.45 -21.40
CA LEU A 13 14.15 -3.69 -19.99
C LEU A 13 15.29 -4.48 -19.33
N PRO A 14 15.67 -4.16 -18.08
CA PRO A 14 16.60 -4.97 -17.32
C PRO A 14 16.12 -6.42 -17.20
N GLU A 15 17.06 -7.39 -17.20
CA GLU A 15 16.74 -8.82 -17.15
C GLU A 15 15.84 -9.20 -15.97
N ALA A 16 15.99 -8.51 -14.84
CA ALA A 16 15.15 -8.69 -13.65
C ALA A 16 13.64 -8.52 -13.91
N PHE A 17 13.27 -7.73 -14.92
CA PHE A 17 11.90 -7.42 -15.30
C PHE A 17 11.50 -7.95 -16.68
N ALA A 18 12.41 -8.64 -17.38
CA ALA A 18 12.22 -9.05 -18.76
C ALA A 18 11.29 -10.26 -18.93
N THR A 19 11.13 -11.09 -17.88
CA THR A 19 10.35 -12.34 -17.96
C THR A 19 9.22 -12.37 -16.94
N VAL A 20 7.99 -12.56 -17.44
CA VAL A 20 6.83 -12.88 -16.61
C VAL A 20 6.87 -14.36 -16.27
N ARG A 21 7.07 -14.69 -14.98
CA ARG A 21 7.34 -16.07 -14.52
C ARG A 21 6.09 -16.87 -14.11
N SER A 22 4.88 -16.33 -14.26
CA SER A 22 3.60 -17.00 -13.91
C SER A 22 3.48 -17.47 -12.45
N GLY A 23 3.92 -16.64 -11.52
CA GLY A 23 3.84 -16.81 -10.06
C GLY A 23 2.65 -16.10 -9.40
N ALA A 24 1.43 -16.20 -9.96
CA ALA A 24 0.23 -15.55 -9.42
C ALA A 24 0.00 -15.83 -7.91
N GLY A 25 0.34 -17.03 -7.43
CA GLY A 25 0.27 -17.37 -6.01
C GLY A 25 1.27 -16.60 -5.13
N VAL A 26 2.49 -16.37 -5.63
CA VAL A 26 3.53 -15.60 -4.93
C VAL A 26 3.13 -14.12 -4.85
N LEU A 27 2.62 -13.56 -5.95
CA LEU A 27 2.06 -12.21 -6.00
C LEU A 27 0.92 -12.04 -5.00
N PHE A 28 -0.07 -12.94 -5.01
CA PHE A 28 -1.23 -12.88 -4.12
C PHE A 28 -0.83 -12.96 -2.65
N GLN A 29 0.07 -13.88 -2.30
CA GLN A 29 0.54 -14.02 -0.92
C GLN A 29 1.34 -12.80 -0.46
N ALA A 30 2.20 -12.24 -1.31
CA ALA A 30 2.94 -11.01 -1.03
C ALA A 30 2.01 -9.81 -0.80
N PHE A 31 1.02 -9.63 -1.67
CA PHE A 31 0.02 -8.58 -1.55
C PHE A 31 -0.83 -8.73 -0.28
N THR A 32 -1.29 -9.95 0.02
CA THR A 32 -2.09 -10.25 1.22
C THR A 32 -1.31 -9.93 2.49
N ALA A 33 -0.03 -10.31 2.57
CA ALA A 33 0.81 -9.99 3.72
C ALA A 33 1.08 -8.50 3.84
N GLU A 34 1.31 -7.78 2.74
CA GLU A 34 1.45 -6.32 2.74
C GLU A 34 0.21 -5.65 3.34
N ARG A 35 -0.98 -6.03 2.86
CA ARG A 35 -2.28 -5.53 3.36
C ARG A 35 -2.52 -5.90 4.82
N ALA A 36 -2.15 -7.11 5.25
CA ALA A 36 -2.26 -7.54 6.63
C ALA A 36 -1.31 -6.73 7.55
N ASN A 37 -0.08 -6.49 7.10
CA ASN A 37 0.95 -5.73 7.82
C ASN A 37 0.59 -4.24 7.99
N ALA A 38 -0.18 -3.67 7.06
CA ALA A 38 -0.65 -2.29 7.14
C ALA A 38 -1.71 -2.05 8.23
N ARG A 39 -2.28 -3.09 8.85
CA ARG A 39 -3.34 -2.96 9.86
C ARG A 39 -2.76 -2.62 11.24
N GLN A 40 -3.28 -1.58 11.88
CA GLN A 40 -2.85 -1.13 13.22
C GLN A 40 -3.39 -2.00 14.38
N ALA A 41 -4.52 -2.67 14.21
CA ALA A 41 -5.15 -3.55 15.21
C ALA A 41 -5.63 -2.89 16.53
N ASN A 42 -6.15 -1.67 16.48
CA ASN A 42 -6.56 -0.90 17.67
C ASN A 42 -7.92 -1.31 18.28
N ALA A 43 -8.53 -2.40 17.82
CA ALA A 43 -9.85 -2.83 18.30
C ALA A 43 -9.73 -3.47 19.68
N ALA A 44 -10.50 -2.99 20.65
CA ALA A 44 -10.50 -3.51 22.02
C ALA A 44 -11.90 -3.50 22.62
N THR A 45 -12.18 -4.48 23.48
CA THR A 45 -13.41 -4.59 24.27
C THR A 45 -13.08 -4.82 25.73
N ARG A 46 -14.01 -4.43 26.61
CA ARG A 46 -13.87 -4.64 28.04
C ARG A 46 -14.44 -6.00 28.40
N ASN A 47 -13.55 -6.91 28.77
CA ASN A 47 -13.91 -8.17 29.42
C ASN A 47 -14.32 -7.91 30.90
N ARG A 48 -14.76 -8.97 31.59
CA ARG A 48 -15.28 -8.87 32.96
C ARG A 48 -14.34 -8.22 33.96
N THR A 49 -13.02 -8.35 33.77
CA THR A 49 -12.01 -7.75 34.64
C THR A 49 -11.78 -6.27 34.36
N ARG A 50 -11.98 -5.82 33.12
CA ARG A 50 -11.82 -4.42 32.70
C ARG A 50 -13.08 -3.57 32.84
N VAL A 51 -14.26 -4.19 32.99
CA VAL A 51 -15.50 -3.46 33.28
C VAL A 51 -15.48 -2.96 34.73
N LYS A 52 -15.69 -1.64 34.90
CA LYS A 52 -15.80 -0.99 36.22
C LYS A 52 -17.05 -1.52 36.94
N GLY A 53 -16.88 -2.00 38.17
CA GLY A 53 -17.98 -2.50 39.00
C GLY A 53 -17.46 -3.32 40.19
N GLY A 54 -18.37 -3.68 41.10
CA GLY A 54 -18.04 -4.41 42.32
C GLY A 54 -17.72 -5.89 42.11
N GLY A 55 -16.99 -6.47 43.06
CA GLY A 55 -16.79 -7.92 43.21
C GLY A 55 -17.80 -8.59 44.13
N ALA A 56 -18.60 -7.80 44.86
CA ALA A 56 -19.63 -8.31 45.76
C ALA A 56 -20.75 -8.99 44.98
N LYS A 57 -21.24 -10.09 45.55
CA LYS A 57 -22.35 -10.83 44.99
C LYS A 57 -23.63 -9.98 45.09
N PRO A 58 -24.44 -9.87 44.02
CA PRO A 58 -25.65 -9.07 44.05
C PRO A 58 -26.67 -9.52 45.12
N TRP A 59 -26.76 -10.82 45.40
CA TRP A 59 -27.59 -11.39 46.46
C TRP A 59 -27.12 -12.79 46.89
N ARG A 60 -27.60 -13.26 48.04
CA ARG A 60 -27.32 -14.61 48.59
C ARG A 60 -27.71 -15.74 47.60
N GLN A 61 -27.04 -16.89 47.69
CA GLN A 61 -27.19 -18.00 46.73
C GLN A 61 -28.61 -18.61 46.66
N LYS A 62 -29.37 -18.53 47.77
CA LYS A 62 -30.71 -19.10 47.94
C LYS A 62 -31.56 -18.18 48.83
N GLY A 63 -32.88 -18.36 48.81
CA GLY A 63 -33.82 -17.66 49.71
C GLY A 63 -34.26 -16.27 49.23
N THR A 64 -34.06 -15.91 47.97
CA THR A 64 -34.51 -14.61 47.40
C THR A 64 -35.53 -14.74 46.28
N GLY A 65 -35.86 -15.96 45.82
CA GLY A 65 -36.74 -16.20 44.68
C GLY A 65 -36.18 -15.75 43.31
N ARG A 66 -34.97 -15.16 43.28
CA ARG A 66 -34.31 -14.67 42.05
C ARG A 66 -33.36 -15.71 41.47
N ALA A 67 -33.09 -15.61 40.16
CA ALA A 67 -32.04 -16.39 39.50
C ALA A 67 -30.67 -16.18 40.18
N ARG A 68 -29.80 -17.19 40.15
CA ARG A 68 -28.49 -17.11 40.81
C ARG A 68 -27.55 -16.18 40.04
N GLN A 69 -26.84 -15.32 40.76
CA GLN A 69 -25.93 -14.34 40.15
C GLN A 69 -24.62 -14.25 40.93
N GLY A 70 -23.51 -14.22 40.19
CA GLY A 70 -22.16 -14.09 40.77
C GLY A 70 -21.65 -12.65 40.75
N SER A 71 -22.05 -11.84 39.78
CA SER A 71 -21.61 -10.45 39.63
C SER A 71 -22.58 -9.66 38.76
N THR A 72 -22.65 -8.34 38.96
CA THR A 72 -23.33 -7.40 38.06
C THR A 72 -22.56 -7.15 36.76
N ARG A 73 -21.29 -7.53 36.67
CA ARG A 73 -20.43 -7.38 35.48
C ARG A 73 -20.58 -8.49 34.45
N SER A 74 -21.47 -9.46 34.69
CA SER A 74 -21.66 -10.58 33.77
C SER A 74 -22.30 -10.14 32.45
N PRO A 75 -22.05 -10.85 31.33
CA PRO A 75 -22.41 -10.40 29.97
C PRO A 75 -23.91 -10.24 29.72
N HIS A 76 -24.74 -11.00 30.43
CA HIS A 76 -26.20 -10.93 30.30
C HIS A 76 -26.80 -9.69 30.96
N TRP A 77 -26.04 -8.97 31.80
CA TRP A 77 -26.48 -7.70 32.39
C TRP A 77 -26.27 -6.54 31.42
N ARG A 78 -27.14 -5.52 31.51
CA ARG A 78 -26.91 -4.24 30.84
C ARG A 78 -25.60 -3.63 31.34
N HIS A 79 -24.80 -3.11 30.41
CA HIS A 79 -23.44 -2.62 30.67
C HIS A 79 -22.47 -3.68 31.23
N GLY A 80 -22.82 -4.95 31.11
CA GLY A 80 -21.97 -6.09 31.45
C GLY A 80 -20.79 -6.26 30.49
N ALA A 81 -19.95 -7.25 30.79
CA ALA A 81 -18.77 -7.56 29.99
C ALA A 81 -19.09 -8.13 28.62
N VAL A 82 -18.24 -7.84 27.63
CA VAL A 82 -18.30 -8.51 26.32
C VAL A 82 -17.45 -9.79 26.39
N VAL A 83 -18.04 -10.93 26.00
CA VAL A 83 -17.32 -12.21 25.87
C VAL A 83 -16.82 -12.35 24.44
N PHE A 84 -15.55 -12.72 24.26
CA PHE A 84 -14.92 -12.93 22.96
C PHE A 84 -15.04 -11.74 21.98
N GLY A 85 -15.16 -10.51 22.50
CA GLY A 85 -15.09 -9.31 21.69
C GLY A 85 -13.68 -9.10 21.10
N PRO A 86 -13.52 -8.19 20.13
CA PRO A 86 -12.21 -7.89 19.58
C PRO A 86 -11.27 -7.41 20.69
N ASN A 87 -10.10 -8.01 20.74
CA ASN A 87 -8.99 -7.64 21.60
C ASN A 87 -7.77 -7.62 20.68
N GLY A 88 -7.07 -6.49 20.60
CA GLY A 88 -6.04 -6.22 19.59
C GLY A 88 -5.19 -7.44 19.27
N ARG A 89 -5.02 -7.74 17.97
CA ARG A 89 -4.31 -8.92 17.49
C ARG A 89 -3.15 -8.53 16.59
N LYS A 90 -2.09 -9.34 16.54
CA LYS A 90 -1.00 -9.13 15.60
C LYS A 90 -1.41 -9.66 14.22
N PHE A 91 -1.58 -8.78 13.25
CA PHE A 91 -1.83 -9.16 11.84
C PHE A 91 -0.55 -9.40 11.05
N LYS A 92 0.62 -9.21 11.67
CA LYS A 92 1.90 -9.22 10.97
C LYS A 92 2.20 -10.61 10.38
N GLN A 93 2.37 -10.67 9.06
CA GLN A 93 2.78 -11.85 8.31
C GLN A 93 4.21 -11.65 7.79
N ARG A 94 5.10 -12.60 8.12
CA ARG A 94 6.48 -12.61 7.61
C ARG A 94 6.52 -13.38 6.31
N ILE A 95 7.16 -12.80 5.29
CA ILE A 95 7.45 -13.45 4.02
C ILE A 95 8.97 -13.53 3.82
N PRO A 96 9.51 -14.63 3.27
CA PRO A 96 10.91 -14.72 2.88
C PRO A 96 11.32 -13.61 1.90
N ASP A 97 12.54 -13.11 2.04
CA ASP A 97 12.99 -11.96 1.23
C ASP A 97 13.00 -12.25 -0.28
N LYS A 98 13.47 -13.44 -0.67
CA LYS A 98 13.44 -13.94 -2.05
C LYS A 98 12.04 -13.89 -2.67
N MET A 99 11.03 -14.24 -1.88
CA MET A 99 9.64 -14.25 -2.33
C MET A 99 9.09 -12.83 -2.51
N ARG A 100 9.49 -11.87 -1.66
CA ARG A 100 9.11 -10.46 -1.85
C ARG A 100 9.72 -9.87 -3.12
N LYS A 101 10.99 -10.16 -3.38
CA LYS A 101 11.71 -9.73 -4.59
C LYS A 101 11.09 -10.34 -5.84
N LEU A 102 10.79 -11.63 -5.80
CA LEU A 102 10.11 -12.33 -6.88
C LEU A 102 8.75 -11.68 -7.19
N ALA A 103 7.90 -11.49 -6.18
CA ALA A 103 6.60 -10.82 -6.35
C ALA A 103 6.74 -9.41 -6.95
N PHE A 104 7.71 -8.62 -6.45
CA PHE A 104 7.96 -7.28 -6.98
C PHE A 104 8.39 -7.31 -8.45
N SER A 105 9.36 -8.17 -8.79
CA SER A 105 9.86 -8.33 -10.16
C SER A 105 8.76 -8.78 -11.12
N GLU A 106 7.90 -9.69 -10.67
CA GLU A 106 6.82 -10.23 -11.49
C GLU A 106 5.71 -9.20 -11.72
N ALA A 107 5.34 -8.43 -10.70
CA ALA A 107 4.34 -7.38 -10.85
C ALA A 107 4.81 -6.31 -11.85
N PHE A 108 6.07 -5.90 -11.76
CA PHE A 108 6.65 -4.94 -12.69
C PHE A 108 6.76 -5.53 -14.10
N ALA A 109 7.24 -6.77 -14.25
CA ALA A 109 7.32 -7.45 -15.53
C ALA A 109 5.96 -7.60 -16.21
N THR A 110 4.90 -7.87 -15.44
CA THR A 110 3.53 -7.96 -15.95
C THR A 110 3.07 -6.62 -16.50
N ARG A 111 3.28 -5.51 -15.77
CA ARG A 111 2.99 -4.16 -16.27
C ARG A 111 3.81 -3.80 -17.51
N ALA A 112 5.06 -4.23 -17.56
CA ALA A 112 5.93 -4.00 -18.71
C ALA A 112 5.43 -4.78 -19.94
N ALA A 113 5.01 -6.04 -19.77
CA ALA A 113 4.43 -6.86 -20.83
C ALA A 113 3.11 -6.30 -21.37
N GLU A 114 2.32 -5.63 -20.53
CA GLU A 114 1.11 -4.90 -20.93
C GLU A 114 1.40 -3.57 -21.65
N GLY A 115 2.67 -3.18 -21.81
CA GLY A 115 3.05 -1.88 -22.38
C GLY A 115 2.73 -0.68 -21.49
N ARG A 116 2.48 -0.93 -20.19
CA ARG A 116 2.08 0.07 -19.20
C ARG A 116 3.25 0.67 -18.41
N VAL A 117 4.49 0.35 -18.78
CA VAL A 117 5.70 0.94 -18.20
C VAL A 117 6.31 1.88 -19.22
N LEU A 118 6.33 3.17 -18.90
CA LEU A 118 6.92 4.20 -19.74
C LEU A 118 8.11 4.83 -19.02
N VAL A 119 9.23 4.93 -19.74
CA VAL A 119 10.45 5.53 -19.20
C VAL A 119 10.55 6.98 -19.66
N PHE A 120 10.82 7.91 -18.73
CA PHE A 120 11.07 9.31 -19.03
C PHE A 120 12.47 9.72 -18.58
N GLU A 121 13.08 10.67 -19.29
CA GLU A 121 14.42 11.17 -18.95
C GLU A 121 14.36 12.33 -17.97
N SER A 122 13.39 13.23 -18.16
CA SER A 122 13.19 14.40 -17.30
C SER A 122 11.72 14.79 -17.23
N LEU A 123 11.33 15.37 -16.10
CA LEU A 123 9.98 15.89 -15.91
C LEU A 123 9.80 17.21 -16.67
N PRO A 124 8.58 17.51 -17.16
CA PRO A 124 8.29 18.74 -17.88
C PRO A 124 8.33 19.93 -16.91
N THR A 125 9.48 20.59 -16.79
CA THR A 125 9.59 21.80 -15.96
C THR A 125 9.03 23.00 -16.71
N ALA A 126 8.26 23.85 -16.02
CA ALA A 126 7.80 25.13 -16.54
C ALA A 126 8.89 26.21 -16.34
N ASP A 127 8.64 27.41 -16.88
CA ASP A 127 9.55 28.55 -16.75
C ASP A 127 10.05 28.74 -15.31
N LYS A 128 11.38 28.89 -15.18
CA LYS A 128 12.16 28.96 -13.92
C LYS A 128 12.40 27.62 -13.21
N GLY A 129 12.35 26.49 -13.92
CA GLY A 129 12.75 25.17 -13.39
C GLY A 129 11.78 24.60 -12.35
N ARG A 130 10.54 25.09 -12.30
CA ARG A 130 9.51 24.64 -11.37
C ARG A 130 8.49 23.75 -12.07
N LEU A 131 8.15 22.62 -11.47
CA LEU A 131 7.06 21.77 -11.94
C LEU A 131 5.71 22.37 -11.50
N ARG A 132 4.77 22.54 -12.43
CA ARG A 132 3.39 22.98 -12.15
C ARG A 132 2.42 21.86 -12.45
N THR A 133 1.36 21.76 -11.66
CA THR A 133 0.31 20.73 -11.84
C THR A 133 -0.30 20.76 -13.23
N ARG A 134 -0.59 21.96 -13.77
CA ARG A 134 -1.12 22.11 -15.14
C ARG A 134 -0.18 21.51 -16.20
N THR A 135 1.11 21.78 -16.08
CA THR A 135 2.13 21.25 -17.00
C THR A 135 2.18 19.72 -16.96
N VAL A 136 2.00 19.10 -15.79
CA VAL A 136 1.92 17.64 -15.66
C VAL A 136 0.67 17.09 -16.35
N VAL A 137 -0.49 17.74 -16.17
CA VAL A 137 -1.75 17.33 -16.82
C VAL A 137 -1.63 17.43 -18.34
N ASP A 138 -1.11 18.55 -18.84
CA ASP A 138 -0.88 18.75 -20.27
C ASP A 138 0.11 17.73 -20.85
N TRP A 139 1.13 17.35 -20.07
CA TRP A 139 2.10 16.33 -20.46
C TRP A 139 1.49 14.92 -20.47
N LEU A 140 0.73 14.55 -19.44
CA LEU A 140 0.01 13.26 -19.39
C LEU A 140 -0.96 13.12 -20.57
N ALA A 141 -1.66 14.20 -20.94
CA ALA A 141 -2.56 14.21 -22.09
C ALA A 141 -1.84 13.95 -23.44
N ARG A 142 -0.56 14.33 -23.56
CA ARG A 142 0.27 14.05 -24.75
C ARG A 142 0.81 12.63 -24.76
N VAL A 143 1.09 12.07 -23.58
CA VAL A 143 1.58 10.69 -23.42
C VAL A 143 0.51 9.69 -23.84
N GLY A 144 -0.78 10.01 -23.64
CA GLY A 144 -1.92 9.21 -24.09
C GLY A 144 -2.81 8.77 -22.93
N ASP A 145 -3.56 7.68 -23.12
CA ASP A 145 -4.43 7.14 -22.08
C ASP A 145 -3.63 6.40 -21.00
N THR A 146 -3.22 7.17 -19.99
CA THR A 146 -2.48 6.64 -18.83
C THR A 146 -3.37 6.05 -17.75
N GLY A 147 -4.69 6.29 -17.77
CA GLY A 147 -5.56 6.00 -16.64
C GLY A 147 -4.99 6.58 -15.33
N SER A 148 -4.84 5.74 -14.31
CA SER A 148 -4.08 6.08 -13.11
C SER A 148 -2.57 5.93 -13.31
N ALA A 149 -1.79 6.97 -13.00
CA ALA A 149 -0.37 7.02 -13.27
C ALA A 149 0.47 7.10 -12.00
N LEU A 150 1.52 6.28 -11.88
CA LEU A 150 2.48 6.36 -10.79
C LEU A 150 3.83 6.88 -11.30
N PHE A 151 4.26 8.03 -10.81
CA PHE A 151 5.60 8.55 -11.06
C PHE A 151 6.59 7.91 -10.08
N VAL A 152 7.57 7.20 -10.63
CA VAL A 152 8.71 6.68 -9.86
C VAL A 152 9.94 7.50 -10.22
N THR A 153 10.42 8.30 -9.27
CA THR A 153 11.59 9.15 -9.46
C THR A 153 12.62 9.02 -8.35
N SER A 154 13.89 9.01 -8.75
CA SER A 154 15.03 9.04 -7.83
C SER A 154 15.25 10.45 -7.25
N ASN A 155 14.95 11.48 -8.02
CA ASN A 155 15.15 12.88 -7.63
C ASN A 155 13.84 13.50 -7.11
N MET A 156 13.54 13.22 -5.85
CA MET A 156 12.38 13.79 -5.17
C MET A 156 12.64 15.23 -4.74
N SER A 157 12.13 16.21 -5.50
CA SER A 157 12.10 17.61 -5.06
C SER A 157 10.78 17.95 -4.38
N GLU A 158 10.80 18.89 -3.44
CA GLU A 158 9.56 19.39 -2.81
C GLU A 158 8.59 19.98 -3.85
N GLY A 159 9.12 20.63 -4.88
CA GLY A 159 8.34 21.14 -5.99
C GLY A 159 7.60 20.03 -6.76
N THR A 160 8.27 18.90 -6.98
CA THR A 160 7.67 17.71 -7.61
C THR A 160 6.52 17.15 -6.76
N GLY A 161 6.77 17.00 -5.45
CA GLY A 161 5.74 16.53 -4.51
C GLY A 161 4.50 17.43 -4.50
N ARG A 162 4.70 18.75 -4.39
CA ARG A 162 3.60 19.73 -4.40
C ARG A 162 2.82 19.74 -5.72
N ALA A 163 3.51 19.60 -6.85
CA ALA A 163 2.88 19.62 -8.17
C ALA A 163 1.96 18.41 -8.40
N LEU A 164 2.33 17.23 -7.88
CA LEU A 164 1.59 15.98 -8.07
C LEU A 164 0.55 15.72 -6.98
N ALA A 165 0.74 16.23 -5.75
CA ALA A 165 -0.11 15.90 -4.60
C ALA A 165 -1.61 16.24 -4.77
N ASN A 166 -1.96 17.20 -5.64
CA ASN A 166 -3.36 17.59 -5.87
C ASN A 166 -4.09 16.70 -6.89
N LEU A 167 -3.38 15.80 -7.59
CA LEU A 167 -3.95 14.96 -8.66
C LEU A 167 -4.41 13.62 -8.07
N GLN A 168 -5.71 13.33 -8.13
CA GLN A 168 -6.30 12.15 -7.46
C GLN A 168 -5.85 10.80 -8.05
N HIS A 169 -5.62 10.75 -9.37
CA HIS A 169 -5.22 9.53 -10.08
C HIS A 169 -3.71 9.45 -10.33
N VAL A 170 -2.93 10.31 -9.67
CA VAL A 170 -1.48 10.36 -9.85
C VAL A 170 -0.77 10.10 -8.53
N GLY A 171 0.07 9.06 -8.52
CA GLY A 171 0.94 8.72 -7.41
C GLY A 171 2.36 9.22 -7.62
N LEU A 172 3.10 9.32 -6.53
CA LEU A 172 4.52 9.65 -6.54
C LEU A 172 5.24 8.73 -5.55
N ALA A 173 6.27 8.03 -6.03
CA ALA A 173 7.07 7.12 -5.24
C ALA A 173 8.57 7.27 -5.57
N THR A 174 9.41 6.95 -4.59
CA THR A 174 10.85 6.74 -4.82
C THR A 174 11.13 5.25 -5.02
N PRO A 175 12.24 4.88 -5.68
CA PRO A 175 12.61 3.48 -5.89
C PRO A 175 12.66 2.65 -4.59
N GLY A 176 13.07 3.27 -3.47
CA GLY A 176 13.12 2.62 -2.16
C GLY A 176 11.76 2.50 -1.46
N ALA A 177 10.85 3.45 -1.68
CA ALA A 177 9.53 3.46 -1.04
C ALA A 177 8.45 2.73 -1.84
N LEU A 178 8.69 2.46 -3.13
CA LEU A 178 7.73 1.83 -4.03
C LEU A 178 7.24 0.50 -3.49
N LYS A 179 5.92 0.37 -3.35
CA LYS A 179 5.26 -0.84 -2.82
C LYS A 179 4.73 -1.74 -3.93
N LEU A 180 4.56 -3.02 -3.61
CA LEU A 180 3.90 -3.97 -4.51
C LEU A 180 2.44 -3.56 -4.75
N SER A 181 1.73 -3.17 -3.69
CA SER A 181 0.35 -2.67 -3.82
C SER A 181 0.19 -1.46 -4.74
N GLU A 182 1.17 -0.57 -4.80
CA GLU A 182 1.16 0.60 -5.68
C GLU A 182 1.33 0.18 -7.15
N ILE A 183 2.25 -0.74 -7.46
CA ILE A 183 2.43 -1.27 -8.84
C ILE A 183 1.14 -1.92 -9.37
N LEU A 184 0.40 -2.60 -8.50
CA LEU A 184 -0.85 -3.26 -8.87
C LEU A 184 -2.05 -2.29 -8.93
N ALA A 185 -2.04 -1.23 -8.11
CA ALA A 185 -3.15 -0.29 -8.03
C ALA A 185 -3.17 0.73 -9.17
N PHE A 186 -2.00 1.14 -9.67
CA PHE A 186 -1.88 2.08 -10.78
C PHE A 186 -1.86 1.34 -12.12
N ASP A 187 -2.46 1.95 -13.14
CA ASP A 187 -2.56 1.40 -14.49
C ASP A 187 -1.26 1.58 -15.25
N THR A 188 -0.62 2.75 -15.13
CA THR A 188 0.59 3.12 -15.86
C THR A 188 1.72 3.52 -14.91
N LEU A 189 2.91 2.95 -15.10
CA LEU A 189 4.12 3.32 -14.37
C LEU A 189 4.98 4.25 -15.22
N LEU A 190 5.22 5.45 -14.73
CA LEU A 190 6.12 6.42 -15.33
C LEU A 190 7.42 6.40 -14.53
N VAL A 191 8.50 5.86 -15.10
CA VAL A 191 9.74 5.61 -14.37
C VAL A 191 10.85 6.49 -14.92
N ASP A 192 11.56 7.22 -14.05
CA ASP A 192 12.76 7.92 -14.48
C ASP A 192 13.91 6.93 -14.74
N ARG A 193 14.80 7.27 -15.69
CA ARG A 193 15.93 6.41 -16.03
C ARG A 193 16.78 5.97 -14.82
N PRO A 194 17.21 6.86 -13.91
CA PRO A 194 17.97 6.43 -12.73
C PRO A 194 17.15 5.56 -11.75
N ALA A 195 15.83 5.75 -11.67
CA ALA A 195 14.96 4.91 -10.85
C ALA A 195 14.87 3.50 -11.41
N LEU A 196 14.84 3.35 -12.73
CA LEU A 196 14.78 2.03 -13.35
C LEU A 196 16.02 1.18 -12.97
N ASP A 197 17.20 1.80 -12.97
CA ASP A 197 18.44 1.14 -12.55
C ASP A 197 18.41 0.79 -11.05
N ALA A 198 17.97 1.73 -10.20
CA ALA A 198 17.84 1.49 -8.76
C ALA A 198 16.80 0.39 -8.43
N LEU A 199 15.71 0.32 -9.20
CA LEU A 199 14.70 -0.72 -9.08
C LEU A 199 15.25 -2.08 -9.51
N ALA A 200 16.03 -2.13 -10.60
CA ALA A 200 16.67 -3.37 -11.05
C ALA A 200 17.66 -3.92 -10.01
N GLN A 201 18.42 -3.04 -9.35
CA GLN A 201 19.29 -3.42 -8.23
C GLN A 201 18.48 -3.96 -7.04
N ARG A 202 17.37 -3.30 -6.68
CA ARG A 202 16.48 -3.75 -5.60
C ARG A 202 15.83 -5.10 -5.87
N ALA A 203 15.54 -5.41 -7.13
CA ALA A 203 14.93 -6.69 -7.52
C ALA A 203 15.92 -7.86 -7.45
N THR A 204 17.23 -7.59 -7.61
CA THR A 204 18.29 -8.62 -7.69
C THR A 204 19.07 -8.80 -6.38
N ALA A 205 19.38 -7.71 -5.67
CA ALA A 205 20.16 -7.70 -4.42
C ALA A 205 19.35 -8.18 -3.23
#